data_AF-A0A0G0SXZ4-F1
#
_entry.id   AF-A0A0G0SXZ4-F1
#
_cell.length_a   1.000
_cell.length_b   1.000
_cell.length_c   1.000
_cell.angle_alpha   90.00
_cell.angle_beta   90.00
_cell.angle_gamma   90.00
#
_symmetry.space_group_name_H-M   'P 1'
#
loop_
_entity.id
_entity.type
_entity.pdbx_description
1 polymer ?
#
loop_
_entity_poly.entity_id
_entity_poly.type
_entity_poly.pdbx_seq_one_letter_code
_entity_poly.pdbx_strand_id
1 'polypeptide(L)'
;MGAHITLNDTLQLTQEQGFPVELNLEKHLVSPIRFEDFKGKIFEFKNKEDIRVYQVPPVRNFLVENRGGKWIYWGLVHIVALTYDYENKITSGKFKIIYINTPEEMKKAYELADRRPNLNYFT
;
A
#
# COMPACT_ATOMS: atom_id res chain seq x y z
N MET A 1 13.32 -21.56 19.99
CA MET A 1 12.74 -21.61 18.62
C MET A 1 11.92 -20.34 18.41
N GLY A 2 11.92 -19.77 17.19
CA GLY A 2 11.23 -18.52 16.85
C GLY A 2 10.34 -18.68 15.62
N ALA A 3 9.41 -17.76 15.44
CA ALA A 3 8.55 -17.69 14.26
C ALA A 3 9.22 -16.87 13.15
N HIS A 4 8.92 -17.20 11.89
CA HIS A 4 9.31 -16.36 10.75
C HIS A 4 8.41 -15.12 10.71
N ILE A 5 9.02 -13.93 10.67
CA ILE A 5 8.32 -12.65 10.59
C ILE A 5 8.99 -11.83 9.49
N THR A 6 8.17 -11.27 8.62
CA THR A 6 8.61 -10.39 7.54
C THR A 6 8.46 -8.93 7.99
N LEU A 7 9.56 -8.17 7.98
CA LEU A 7 9.53 -6.73 8.24
C LEU A 7 9.40 -5.98 6.92
N ASN A 8 8.38 -5.14 6.79
CA ASN A 8 8.08 -4.40 5.55
C ASN A 8 7.93 -2.90 5.80
N ASP A 9 8.27 -2.12 4.79
CA ASP A 9 7.93 -0.69 4.70
C ASP A 9 6.92 -0.41 3.57
N THR A 10 6.49 -1.44 2.84
CA THR A 10 5.62 -1.32 1.67
C THR A 10 4.34 -2.14 1.87
N LEU A 11 3.21 -1.43 2.01
CA LEU A 11 1.87 -2.01 2.00
C LEU A 11 1.41 -2.16 0.55
N GLN A 12 1.75 -3.30 -0.04
CA GLN A 12 1.26 -3.70 -1.35
C GLN A 12 -0.06 -4.47 -1.21
N LEU A 13 -1.11 -4.02 -1.90
CA LEU A 13 -2.45 -4.62 -1.87
C LEU A 13 -3.00 -4.85 -3.28
N THR A 14 -3.83 -5.88 -3.43
CA THR A 14 -4.77 -6.01 -4.55
C THR A 14 -6.14 -5.47 -4.13
N GLN A 15 -7.07 -5.31 -5.09
CA GLN A 15 -8.45 -4.93 -4.82
C GLN A 15 -9.13 -5.88 -3.81
N GLU A 16 -8.91 -7.20 -3.96
CA GLU A 16 -9.46 -8.23 -3.07
C GLU A 16 -8.90 -8.16 -1.64
N GLN A 17 -7.66 -7.69 -1.49
CA GLN A 17 -7.00 -7.49 -0.20
C GLN A 17 -7.41 -6.19 0.50
N GLY A 18 -8.34 -5.42 -0.06
CA GLY A 18 -8.87 -4.19 0.53
C GLY A 18 -8.16 -2.92 0.04
N PHE A 19 -7.65 -2.90 -1.19
CA PHE A 19 -7.19 -1.64 -1.77
C PHE A 19 -8.39 -0.65 -1.90
N PRO A 20 -8.25 0.62 -1.51
CA PRO A 20 -9.38 1.55 -1.48
C PRO A 20 -9.98 1.78 -2.87
N VAL A 21 -11.28 1.50 -3.03
CA VAL A 21 -12.02 1.73 -4.30
C VAL A 21 -12.09 3.19 -4.72
N GLU A 22 -11.94 4.09 -3.75
CA GLU A 22 -11.88 5.55 -3.96
C GLU A 22 -10.61 5.95 -4.72
N LEU A 23 -9.53 5.19 -4.60
CA LEU A 23 -8.27 5.39 -5.34
C LEU A 23 -8.38 4.74 -6.72
N ASN A 24 -9.17 5.37 -7.59
CA ASN A 24 -9.31 4.93 -8.98
C ASN A 24 -8.24 5.58 -9.87
N LEU A 25 -7.41 4.74 -10.49
CA LEU A 25 -6.29 5.18 -11.33
C LEU A 25 -6.76 6.01 -12.53
N GLU A 26 -7.79 5.54 -13.25
CA GLU A 26 -8.24 6.21 -14.47
C GLU A 26 -8.72 7.65 -14.18
N LYS A 27 -9.42 7.85 -13.06
CA LYS A 27 -9.84 9.17 -12.58
C LYS A 27 -8.65 10.00 -12.13
N HIS A 28 -7.73 9.42 -11.37
CA HIS A 28 -6.57 10.12 -10.83
C HIS A 28 -5.64 10.66 -11.92
N LEU A 29 -5.50 9.94 -13.04
CA LEU A 29 -4.68 10.39 -14.18
C LEU A 29 -5.27 11.60 -14.93
N VAL A 30 -6.60 11.78 -14.91
CA VAL A 30 -7.28 12.90 -15.58
C VAL A 30 -7.51 14.07 -14.62
N SER A 31 -7.93 13.76 -13.39
CA SER A 31 -8.23 14.73 -12.32
C SER A 31 -7.60 14.23 -11.02
N PRO A 32 -6.39 14.70 -10.67
CA PRO A 32 -5.65 14.21 -9.51
C PRO A 32 -6.47 14.30 -8.21
N ILE A 33 -6.70 13.13 -7.62
CA ILE A 33 -7.34 13.00 -6.31
C ILE A 33 -6.40 13.58 -5.26
N ARG A 34 -6.95 14.34 -4.31
CA ARG A 34 -6.15 14.98 -3.27
C ARG A 34 -6.25 14.23 -1.95
N PHE A 35 -5.24 14.44 -1.10
CA PHE A 35 -5.19 13.82 0.22
C PHE A 35 -6.36 14.24 1.12
N GLU A 36 -6.89 15.46 0.94
CA GLU A 36 -7.97 16.02 1.76
C GLU A 36 -9.19 15.10 1.83
N ASP A 37 -9.50 14.37 0.75
CA ASP A 37 -10.63 13.44 0.66
C ASP A 37 -10.45 12.19 1.55
N PHE A 38 -9.21 11.91 1.96
CA PHE A 38 -8.82 10.74 2.75
C PHE A 38 -8.45 11.08 4.19
N LYS A 39 -8.35 12.37 4.51
CA LYS A 39 -7.90 12.82 5.83
C LYS A 39 -8.83 12.30 6.92
N GLY A 40 -8.26 11.52 7.84
CA GLY A 40 -8.99 10.95 8.98
C GLY A 40 -9.73 9.64 8.69
N LYS A 41 -9.83 9.20 7.43
CA LYS A 41 -10.39 7.89 7.08
C LYS A 41 -9.44 6.77 7.50
N ILE A 42 -10.02 5.65 7.94
CA ILE A 42 -9.32 4.41 8.25
C ILE A 42 -9.74 3.37 7.23
N PHE A 43 -8.76 2.76 6.58
CA PHE A 43 -8.94 1.68 5.64
C PHE A 43 -8.51 0.37 6.28
N GLU A 44 -9.05 -0.73 5.77
CA GLU A 44 -8.73 -2.07 6.25
C GLU A 44 -8.17 -2.89 5.11
N PHE A 45 -7.15 -3.70 5.41
CA PHE A 45 -6.62 -4.69 4.50
C PHE A 45 -6.65 -6.07 5.14
N LYS A 46 -6.67 -7.11 4.31
CA LYS A 46 -6.78 -8.50 4.77
C LYS A 46 -5.95 -9.46 3.95
N ASN A 47 -5.74 -10.65 4.53
CA ASN A 47 -5.19 -11.82 3.83
C ASN A 47 -3.83 -11.56 3.17
N LYS A 48 -2.94 -10.80 3.81
CA LYS A 48 -1.53 -10.76 3.41
C LYS A 48 -0.88 -12.05 3.87
N GLU A 49 -0.29 -12.80 2.95
CA GLU A 49 0.49 -13.99 3.27
C GLU A 49 1.65 -13.65 4.21
N ASP A 50 1.92 -14.58 5.12
CA ASP A 50 2.89 -14.49 6.21
C ASP A 50 2.54 -13.50 7.32
N ILE A 51 3.27 -13.63 8.42
CA ILE A 51 3.26 -12.68 9.53
C ILE A 51 4.14 -11.49 9.12
N ARG A 52 3.50 -10.35 8.85
CA ARG A 52 4.15 -9.12 8.36
C ARG A 52 4.03 -8.00 9.39
N VAL A 53 5.17 -7.47 9.81
CA VAL A 53 5.24 -6.29 10.66
C VAL A 53 5.62 -5.10 9.78
N TYR A 54 4.91 -4.00 9.95
CA TYR A 54 5.14 -2.76 9.21
C TYR A 54 5.80 -1.70 10.10
N GLN A 55 6.29 -0.63 9.47
CA GLN A 55 6.79 0.52 10.22
C GLN A 55 5.68 1.13 11.08
N VAL A 56 6.01 1.43 12.34
CA VAL A 56 5.08 1.99 13.33
C VAL A 56 5.05 3.53 13.19
N PRO A 57 3.89 4.19 13.29
CA PRO A 57 3.81 5.64 13.29
C PRO A 57 4.75 6.27 14.34
N PRO A 58 5.41 7.40 14.04
CA PRO A 58 5.21 8.29 12.89
C PRO A 58 5.98 7.89 11.62
N VAL A 59 6.57 6.69 11.57
CA VAL A 59 7.29 6.24 10.38
C VAL A 59 6.29 5.80 9.30
N ARG A 60 6.39 6.42 8.13
CA ARG A 60 5.57 6.10 6.95
C ARG A 60 5.90 4.72 6.37
N ASN A 61 4.89 4.12 5.74
CA ASN A 61 5.02 3.00 4.81
C ASN A 61 4.54 3.45 3.41
N PHE A 62 5.02 2.81 2.34
CA PHE A 62 4.51 3.03 0.99
C PHE A 62 3.17 2.34 0.78
N LEU A 63 2.24 3.00 0.11
CA LEU A 63 1.01 2.41 -0.38
C LEU A 63 1.19 2.03 -1.84
N VAL A 64 1.08 0.74 -2.14
CA VAL A 64 1.26 0.20 -3.49
C VAL A 64 0.03 -0.61 -3.89
N GLU A 65 -0.53 -0.30 -5.05
CA GLU A 65 -1.52 -1.16 -5.69
C GLU A 65 -0.80 -2.19 -6.57
N ASN A 66 -1.20 -3.44 -6.48
CA ASN A 66 -0.78 -4.49 -7.39
C ASN A 66 -1.95 -4.81 -8.33
N ARG A 67 -1.75 -4.49 -9.60
CA ARG A 67 -2.69 -4.75 -10.69
C ARG A 67 -2.05 -5.76 -11.65
N GLY A 68 -2.42 -7.03 -11.49
CA GLY A 68 -1.93 -8.11 -12.36
C GLY A 68 -0.42 -8.36 -12.29
N GLY A 69 0.20 -8.19 -11.12
CA GLY A 69 1.64 -8.34 -10.93
C GLY A 69 2.43 -7.05 -11.15
N LYS A 70 1.79 -5.99 -11.66
CA LYS A 70 2.40 -4.66 -11.83
C LYS A 70 2.07 -3.76 -10.65
N TRP A 71 3.04 -2.96 -10.23
CA TRP A 71 2.99 -2.15 -9.02
C TRP A 71 2.80 -0.67 -9.38
N ILE A 72 1.89 -0.02 -8.65
CA ILE A 72 1.58 1.41 -8.76
C ILE A 72 1.77 2.04 -7.39
N TYR A 73 2.67 3.03 -7.29
CA TYR A 73 2.98 3.72 -6.05
C TYR A 73 2.02 4.89 -5.81
N TRP A 74 1.03 4.66 -4.96
CA TRP A 74 -0.05 5.63 -4.70
C TRP A 74 0.31 6.72 -3.71
N GLY A 75 1.20 6.45 -2.77
CA GLY A 75 1.59 7.43 -1.76
C GLY A 75 2.08 6.79 -0.49
N LEU A 76 1.74 7.41 0.64
CA LEU A 76 2.26 7.04 1.95
C LEU A 76 1.12 6.78 2.94
N VAL A 77 1.34 5.81 3.83
CA VAL A 77 0.37 5.39 4.85
C VAL A 77 1.02 5.19 6.22
N HIS A 78 0.20 5.31 7.24
CA HIS A 78 0.47 4.82 8.59
C HIS A 78 -0.37 3.57 8.85
N ILE A 79 0.29 2.48 9.24
CA ILE A 79 -0.40 1.31 9.77
C ILE A 79 -0.81 1.62 11.20
N VAL A 80 -2.10 1.50 11.52
CA VAL A 80 -2.66 1.84 12.83
C VAL A 80 -3.05 0.63 13.66
N ALA A 81 -3.25 -0.53 13.02
CA ALA A 81 -3.50 -1.80 13.69
C ALA A 81 -3.09 -2.97 12.79
N LEU A 82 -2.64 -4.07 13.41
CA LEU A 82 -2.36 -5.33 12.76
C LEU A 82 -3.06 -6.47 13.53
N THR A 83 -3.56 -7.44 12.78
CA THR A 83 -4.15 -8.68 13.28
C THR A 83 -3.40 -9.82 12.62
N TYR A 84 -2.85 -10.72 13.43
CA TYR A 84 -2.16 -11.93 12.97
C TYR A 84 -3.03 -13.15 13.19
N ASP A 85 -3.27 -13.88 12.12
CA ASP A 85 -3.81 -15.23 12.19
C ASP A 85 -2.64 -16.20 12.05
N TYR A 86 -2.24 -16.80 13.15
CA TYR A 86 -1.11 -17.73 13.19
C TYR A 86 -1.44 -19.11 12.62
N GLU A 87 -2.72 -19.50 12.58
CA GLU A 87 -3.16 -20.78 12.03
C GLU A 87 -3.05 -20.75 10.51
N ASN A 88 -3.59 -19.69 9.89
CA ASN A 88 -3.53 -19.48 8.44
C ASN A 88 -2.26 -18.74 7.98
N LYS A 89 -1.44 -18.26 8.93
CA LYS A 89 -0.22 -17.48 8.69
C LYS A 89 -0.48 -16.26 7.81
N ILE A 90 -1.49 -15.47 8.15
CA ILE A 90 -1.84 -14.25 7.43
C ILE A 90 -1.85 -13.03 8.33
N THR A 91 -1.61 -11.89 7.71
CA THR A 91 -1.70 -10.56 8.33
C THR A 91 -2.85 -9.78 7.71
N SER A 92 -3.66 -9.21 8.59
CA SER A 92 -4.67 -8.21 8.25
C SER A 92 -4.41 -6.95 9.08
N GLY A 93 -5.04 -5.83 8.76
CA GLY A 93 -4.80 -4.63 9.52
C GLY A 93 -5.58 -3.42 9.05
N LYS A 94 -5.29 -2.30 9.69
CA LYS A 94 -5.90 -1.01 9.39
C LYS A 94 -4.82 0.02 9.12
N PHE A 95 -5.10 0.94 8.21
CA PHE A 95 -4.17 2.00 7.85
C PHE A 95 -4.86 3.33 7.57
N LYS A 96 -4.09 4.40 7.68
CA LYS A 96 -4.48 5.76 7.29
C LYS A 96 -3.58 6.23 6.17
N ILE A 97 -4.17 6.78 5.13
CA ILE A 97 -3.42 7.51 4.11
C ILE A 97 -2.93 8.80 4.75
N ILE A 98 -1.67 9.17 4.47
CA ILE A 98 -1.07 10.42 4.94
C ILE A 98 -0.54 11.28 3.80
N TYR A 99 -0.39 10.71 2.60
CA TYR A 99 -0.02 11.40 1.38
C TYR A 99 -0.49 10.61 0.16
N ILE A 100 -0.90 11.31 -0.89
CA ILE A 100 -1.23 10.74 -2.21
C ILE A 100 -0.33 11.41 -3.25
N ASN A 101 0.37 10.58 -4.03
CA ASN A 101 1.21 11.03 -5.13
C ASN A 101 0.33 11.60 -6.26
N THR A 102 0.81 12.63 -6.96
CA THR A 102 0.26 13.01 -8.28
C THR A 102 0.64 11.98 -9.34
N PRO A 103 0.00 11.96 -10.53
CA PRO A 103 0.38 11.07 -11.63
C PRO A 103 1.88 11.11 -11.99
N GLU A 104 2.49 12.30 -11.99
CA GLU A 104 3.92 12.49 -12.25
C GLU A 104 4.77 11.91 -11.12
N GLU A 105 4.34 12.10 -9.88
CA GLU A 105 5.01 11.54 -8.71
C GLU A 105 4.91 10.02 -8.66
N MET A 106 3.79 9.42 -9.09
CA MET A 106 3.65 7.96 -9.16
C MET A 106 4.70 7.34 -10.09
N LYS A 107 4.91 7.95 -11.27
CA LYS A 107 5.93 7.51 -12.23
C LYS A 107 7.33 7.64 -11.65
N LYS A 108 7.65 8.80 -11.08
CA LYS A 108 8.96 9.06 -10.43
C LYS A 108 9.20 8.17 -9.22
N ALA A 109 8.18 7.92 -8.41
CA ALA A 109 8.28 7.07 -7.22
C ALA A 109 8.73 5.66 -7.59
N TYR A 110 8.20 5.12 -8.70
CA TYR A 110 8.65 3.83 -9.22
C TYR A 110 10.13 3.85 -9.64
N GLU A 111 10.54 4.86 -10.42
CA GLU A 111 11.91 5.02 -10.91
C GLU A 111 12.94 5.23 -9.79
N LEU A 112 12.53 5.84 -8.68
CA LEU A 112 13.42 6.14 -7.57
C LEU A 112 13.45 5.02 -6.52
N ALA A 113 12.30 4.47 -6.16
CA ALA A 113 12.18 3.54 -5.04
C ALA A 113 12.31 2.07 -5.43
N ASP A 114 11.72 1.65 -6.56
CA ASP A 114 11.62 0.23 -6.92
C ASP A 114 12.66 -0.20 -7.96
N ARG A 115 12.72 0.52 -9.09
CA ARG A 115 13.67 0.32 -10.21
C ARG A 115 13.61 -1.04 -10.92
N ARG A 116 12.66 -1.94 -10.59
CA ARG A 116 12.50 -3.23 -11.30
C ARG A 116 11.60 -3.04 -12.53
N PRO A 117 12.09 -3.06 -13.78
CA PRO A 117 11.26 -2.69 -14.93
C PRO A 117 10.09 -3.65 -15.17
N ASN A 118 10.28 -4.93 -14.84
CA ASN A 118 9.27 -5.97 -15.03
C ASN A 118 8.00 -5.76 -14.19
N LEU A 119 8.08 -5.05 -13.06
CA LEU A 119 6.94 -4.77 -12.19
C LEU A 119 6.34 -3.37 -12.41
N ASN A 120 6.89 -2.54 -13.31
CA ASN A 120 6.37 -1.19 -13.54
C ASN A 120 5.07 -1.24 -14.32
N TYR A 121 4.03 -0.57 -13.80
CA TYR A 121 2.74 -0.45 -14.47
C TYR A 121 2.72 0.61 -15.58
N PHE A 122 3.56 1.66 -15.48
CA PHE A 122 3.55 2.80 -16.40
C PHE A 122 4.44 2.65 -17.63
N THR A 123 5.07 1.48 -17.81
CA THR A 123 5.94 1.13 -18.95
C THR A 123 5.33 0.04 -19.81
#